data_AF-A0A521EVZ2-F1
#
_entry.id   AF-A0A521EVZ2-F1
#
_cell.length_a   1.000
_cell.length_b   1.000
_cell.length_c   1.000
_cell.angle_alpha   90.00
_cell.angle_beta   90.00
_cell.angle_gamma   90.00
#
_symmetry.space_group_name_H-M   'P 1'
#
loop_
_entity.id
_entity.type
_entity.pdbx_description
1 polymer ?
#
loop_
_entity_poly.entity_id
_entity_poly.type
_entity_poly.pdbx_seq_one_letter_code
_entity_poly.pdbx_strand_id
1 'polypeptide(L)'
;MLDERPWILYFPILIGLGYAVLGPTGALIGLAAGMVIHSRTERARSERTERYRVERERLDLRELLIATLRKRLADVEEKVVRTYFVTVTYSHMDVENEDRFHKEIVEFLESGLTPFERKILAEERMTLKQFYHQHLASALLKTCRQQANTSPASFAVCSVETRSNQSRGIAFETWCQQQLQAAGWSVSPTSKSGDQGVDLVITRHGQTGVVQCKLHEKPVGNDAVQQVSAGRPHYRAHFAIVVAKSGYTRSARTLAESNGVELLHPNQLSRYRRSIS
;
A
#
# COMPACT_ATOMS: atom_id res chain seq x y z
N MET A 1 -16.84 37.60 1.27
CA MET A 1 -17.28 38.71 0.42
C MET A 1 -17.41 39.95 1.30
N LEU A 2 -16.32 40.70 1.47
CA LEU A 2 -16.38 42.05 2.03
C LEU A 2 -16.21 43.02 0.85
N ASP A 3 -17.09 44.00 0.77
CA ASP A 3 -17.22 44.94 -0.35
C ASP A 3 -16.11 46.00 -0.30
N GLU A 4 -15.03 45.81 -1.07
CA GLU A 4 -13.93 46.79 -1.19
C GLU A 4 -14.27 47.93 -2.17
N ARG A 5 -15.42 48.61 -2.00
CA ARG A 5 -15.83 49.73 -2.85
C ARG A 5 -16.02 51.11 -2.17
N PRO A 6 -15.24 51.53 -1.14
CA PRO A 6 -15.39 52.89 -0.63
C PRO A 6 -14.90 53.95 -1.64
N TRP A 7 -13.81 53.72 -2.38
CA TRP A 7 -13.16 54.78 -3.15
C TRP A 7 -13.93 55.27 -4.39
N ILE A 8 -14.72 54.41 -5.05
CA ILE A 8 -15.55 54.80 -6.21
C ILE A 8 -16.62 55.83 -5.79
N LEU A 9 -17.11 55.76 -4.54
CA LEU A 9 -18.07 56.71 -3.99
C LEU A 9 -17.44 58.06 -3.65
N TYR A 10 -16.15 58.11 -3.33
CA TYR A 10 -15.43 59.34 -2.97
C TYR A 10 -14.75 60.05 -4.14
N PHE A 11 -14.57 59.36 -5.28
CA PHE A 11 -13.92 59.92 -6.47
C PHE A 11 -14.62 61.16 -7.07
N PRO A 12 -15.97 61.22 -7.19
CA PRO A 12 -16.67 62.40 -7.68
C PRO A 12 -16.53 63.62 -6.74
N ILE A 13 -16.47 63.37 -5.43
CA ILE A 13 -16.35 64.39 -4.38
C ILE A 13 -14.97 65.07 -4.47
N LEU A 14 -13.90 64.29 -4.69
CA LEU A 14 -12.54 64.80 -4.84
C LEU A 14 -12.34 65.63 -6.13
N ILE A 15 -12.99 65.24 -7.23
CA ILE A 15 -12.98 66.04 -8.47
C ILE A 15 -13.68 67.38 -8.27
N GLY A 16 -14.85 67.39 -7.62
CA GLY A 16 -15.60 68.61 -7.32
C GLY A 16 -14.82 69.59 -6.43
N LEU A 17 -14.13 69.07 -5.40
CA LEU A 17 -13.28 69.87 -4.50
C LEU A 17 -12.04 70.42 -5.22
N GLY A 18 -11.39 69.61 -6.08
CA GLY A 18 -10.25 70.03 -6.89
C GLY A 18 -10.59 71.16 -7.87
N TYR A 19 -11.78 71.11 -8.47
CA TYR A 19 -12.27 72.18 -9.35
C TYR A 19 -12.53 73.49 -8.61
N ALA A 20 -13.11 73.42 -7.40
CA ALA A 20 -13.43 74.59 -6.59
C ALA A 20 -12.18 75.35 -6.09
N VAL A 21 -11.06 74.65 -5.86
CA VAL A 21 -9.83 75.25 -5.29
C VAL A 21 -8.82 75.66 -6.36
N LEU A 22 -8.67 74.85 -7.42
CA LEU A 22 -7.60 75.01 -8.42
C LEU A 22 -8.12 75.30 -9.84
N GLY A 23 -9.44 75.39 -10.02
CA GLY A 23 -10.05 75.60 -11.32
C GLY A 23 -9.91 74.38 -12.26
N PRO A 24 -9.98 74.59 -13.59
CA PRO A 24 -10.05 73.49 -14.57
C PRO A 24 -8.81 72.57 -14.58
N THR A 25 -7.63 73.07 -14.18
CA THR A 25 -6.41 72.25 -14.06
C THR A 25 -6.47 71.26 -12.89
N GLY A 26 -7.12 71.62 -11.78
CA GLY A 26 -7.34 70.72 -10.65
C GLY A 26 -8.24 69.52 -10.98
N ALA A 27 -9.27 69.73 -11.80
CA ALA A 27 -10.13 68.65 -12.28
C ALA A 27 -9.41 67.69 -13.23
N LEU A 28 -8.52 68.19 -14.11
CA LEU A 28 -7.71 67.35 -15.01
C LEU A 28 -6.76 66.43 -14.24
N ILE A 29 -6.12 66.93 -13.17
CA ILE A 29 -5.24 66.14 -12.30
C ILE A 29 -6.04 65.03 -11.59
N GLY A 30 -7.23 65.35 -11.06
CA GLY A 30 -8.12 64.38 -10.43
C GLY A 30 -8.56 63.25 -11.37
N LEU A 31 -8.92 63.59 -12.62
CA LEU A 31 -9.28 62.61 -13.66
C LEU A 31 -8.09 61.73 -14.05
N ALA A 32 -6.91 62.30 -14.24
CA ALA A 32 -5.70 61.54 -14.57
C ALA A 32 -5.30 60.58 -13.45
N ALA A 33 -5.34 61.03 -12.19
CA ALA A 33 -5.10 60.17 -11.03
C ALA A 33 -6.13 59.03 -10.94
N GLY A 34 -7.41 59.34 -11.22
CA GLY A 34 -8.48 58.36 -11.30
C GLY A 34 -8.27 57.28 -12.34
N MET A 35 -7.92 57.66 -13.57
CA MET A 35 -7.62 56.71 -14.65
C MET A 35 -6.40 55.85 -14.33
N VAL A 36 -5.36 56.40 -13.69
CA VAL A 36 -4.18 55.63 -13.27
C VAL A 36 -4.55 54.63 -12.18
N ILE A 37 -5.33 55.02 -11.18
CA ILE A 37 -5.76 54.09 -10.12
C ILE A 37 -6.71 53.05 -10.71
N HIS A 38 -7.68 53.44 -11.54
CA HIS A 38 -8.60 52.52 -12.20
C HIS A 38 -7.85 51.52 -13.08
N SER A 39 -6.92 51.96 -13.93
CA SER A 39 -6.11 51.08 -14.77
C SER A 39 -5.20 50.14 -13.96
N ARG A 40 -4.66 50.59 -12.81
CA ARG A 40 -3.93 49.72 -11.87
C ARG A 40 -4.84 48.69 -11.22
N THR A 41 -6.06 49.08 -10.82
CA THR A 41 -7.03 48.14 -10.25
C THR A 41 -7.54 47.13 -11.28
N GLU A 42 -7.75 47.53 -12.54
CA GLU A 42 -8.16 46.64 -13.62
C GLU A 42 -7.04 45.68 -14.02
N ARG A 43 -5.78 46.14 -14.08
CA ARG A 43 -4.62 45.24 -14.26
C ARG A 43 -4.52 44.23 -13.11
N ALA A 44 -4.62 44.70 -11.86
CA ALA A 44 -4.59 43.81 -10.70
C ALA A 44 -5.77 42.81 -10.69
N ARG A 45 -6.97 43.21 -11.16
CA ARG A 45 -8.13 42.31 -11.32
C ARG A 45 -7.89 41.27 -12.41
N SER A 46 -7.42 41.69 -13.58
CA SER A 46 -7.10 40.80 -14.70
C SER A 46 -6.02 39.79 -14.32
N GLU A 47 -4.95 40.23 -13.67
CA GLU A 47 -3.89 39.35 -13.15
C GLU A 47 -4.42 38.37 -12.10
N ARG A 48 -5.32 38.81 -11.21
CA ARG A 48 -5.91 37.94 -10.18
C ARG A 48 -6.83 36.89 -10.79
N THR A 49 -7.67 37.27 -11.75
CA THR A 49 -8.55 36.34 -12.50
C THR A 49 -7.74 35.31 -13.27
N GLU A 50 -6.68 35.74 -13.95
CA GLU A 50 -5.80 34.84 -14.70
C GLU A 50 -5.06 33.87 -13.77
N ARG A 51 -4.58 34.34 -12.61
CA ARG A 51 -4.00 33.48 -11.57
C ARG A 51 -4.99 32.41 -11.10
N TYR A 52 -6.24 32.78 -10.81
CA TYR A 52 -7.26 31.81 -10.42
C TYR A 52 -7.58 30.81 -11.52
N ARG A 53 -7.57 31.24 -12.79
CA ARG A 53 -7.79 30.36 -13.94
C ARG A 53 -6.70 29.29 -14.03
N VAL A 54 -5.44 29.71 -13.99
CA VAL A 54 -4.28 28.82 -14.05
C VAL A 54 -4.23 27.89 -12.83
N GLU A 55 -4.52 28.41 -11.64
CA GLU A 55 -4.56 27.62 -10.41
C GLU A 55 -5.67 26.55 -10.46
N ARG A 56 -6.84 26.90 -10.99
CA ARG A 56 -7.96 25.96 -11.17
C ARG A 56 -7.63 24.87 -12.18
N GLU A 57 -7.07 25.23 -13.34
CA GLU A 57 -6.66 24.26 -14.36
C GLU A 57 -5.62 23.28 -13.81
N ARG A 58 -4.67 23.79 -13.03
CA ARG A 58 -3.67 22.95 -12.34
C ARG A 58 -4.32 21.99 -11.33
N LEU A 59 -5.28 22.46 -10.53
CA LEU A 59 -6.04 21.60 -9.62
C LEU A 59 -6.79 20.49 -10.37
N ASP A 60 -7.45 20.84 -11.49
CA ASP A 60 -8.19 19.88 -12.32
C ASP A 60 -7.27 18.80 -12.90
N LEU A 61 -6.09 19.18 -13.41
CA LEU A 61 -5.08 18.24 -13.91
C LEU A 61 -4.53 17.33 -12.81
N ARG A 62 -4.30 17.86 -11.61
CA ARG A 62 -3.85 17.07 -10.47
C ARG A 62 -4.89 16.03 -10.07
N GLU A 63 -6.15 16.44 -9.92
CA GLU A 63 -7.24 15.51 -9.58
C GLU A 63 -7.45 14.45 -10.66
N LEU A 64 -7.30 14.83 -11.93
CA LEU A 64 -7.31 13.88 -13.05
C LEU A 64 -6.19 12.84 -12.93
N LEU A 65 -4.97 13.26 -12.60
CA LEU A 65 -3.84 12.34 -12.39
C LEU A 65 -4.09 11.40 -11.21
N ILE A 66 -4.58 11.94 -10.07
CA ILE A 66 -4.95 11.14 -8.89
C ILE A 66 -6.00 10.09 -9.27
N ALA A 67 -7.07 10.48 -9.96
CA ALA A 67 -8.13 9.58 -10.38
C ALA A 67 -7.62 8.48 -11.32
N THR A 68 -6.76 8.85 -12.26
CA THR A 68 -6.18 7.90 -13.23
C THR A 68 -5.28 6.88 -12.55
N LEU A 69 -4.37 7.31 -11.66
CA LEU A 69 -3.50 6.39 -10.93
C LEU A 69 -4.29 5.50 -9.97
N ARG A 70 -5.32 6.04 -9.29
CA ARG A 70 -6.22 5.24 -8.44
C ARG A 70 -6.92 4.16 -9.23
N LYS A 71 -7.45 4.49 -10.42
CA LYS A 71 -8.10 3.52 -11.30
C LYS A 71 -7.15 2.39 -11.69
N ARG A 72 -5.92 2.72 -12.11
CA ARG A 72 -4.90 1.70 -12.44
C ARG A 72 -4.61 0.76 -11.26
N LEU A 73 -4.54 1.28 -10.04
CA LEU A 73 -4.34 0.46 -8.84
C LEU A 73 -5.57 -0.42 -8.53
N ALA A 74 -6.77 0.10 -8.74
CA ALA A 74 -8.01 -0.65 -8.59
C ALA A 74 -8.15 -1.78 -9.63
N ASP A 75 -7.73 -1.55 -10.88
CA ASP A 75 -7.74 -2.56 -11.95
C ASP A 75 -6.82 -3.77 -11.64
N VAL A 76 -5.85 -3.60 -10.72
CA VAL A 76 -4.97 -4.68 -10.23
C VAL A 76 -5.07 -4.89 -8.72
N GLU A 77 -6.25 -4.63 -8.14
CA GLU A 77 -6.48 -4.67 -6.70
C GLU A 77 -5.96 -5.94 -6.02
N GLU A 78 -6.26 -7.12 -6.57
CA GLU A 78 -5.79 -8.40 -6.02
C GLU A 78 -4.25 -8.47 -5.92
N LYS A 79 -3.55 -7.95 -6.95
CA LYS A 79 -2.08 -7.91 -6.94
C LYS A 79 -1.57 -6.91 -5.91
N VAL A 80 -2.20 -5.75 -5.78
CA VAL A 80 -1.84 -4.74 -4.78
C VAL A 80 -1.97 -5.31 -3.37
N VAL A 81 -3.11 -5.95 -3.07
CA VAL A 81 -3.38 -6.57 -1.78
C VAL A 81 -2.39 -7.70 -1.50
N ARG A 82 -2.12 -8.54 -2.50
CA ARG A 82 -1.11 -9.60 -2.38
C ARG A 82 0.27 -9.01 -2.11
N THR A 83 0.67 -7.97 -2.83
CA THR A 83 1.95 -7.27 -2.62
C THR A 83 2.01 -6.70 -1.21
N TYR A 84 0.93 -6.08 -0.70
CA TYR A 84 0.83 -5.61 0.69
C TYR A 84 1.16 -6.73 1.69
N PHE A 85 0.48 -7.88 1.62
CA PHE A 85 0.73 -9.01 2.52
C PHE A 85 2.13 -9.63 2.39
N VAL A 86 2.72 -9.59 1.20
CA VAL A 86 4.05 -10.18 0.96
C VAL A 86 5.17 -9.26 1.44
N THR A 87 5.01 -7.95 1.27
CA THR A 87 6.11 -6.97 1.35
C THR A 87 6.11 -6.13 2.61
N VAL A 88 4.95 -5.90 3.24
CA VAL A 88 4.87 -5.20 4.52
C VAL A 88 5.45 -6.11 5.61
N THR A 89 6.41 -5.58 6.35
CA THR A 89 7.07 -6.29 7.45
C THR A 89 6.90 -5.50 8.76
N TYR A 90 7.32 -6.11 9.87
CA TYR A 90 7.31 -5.46 11.17
C TYR A 90 8.72 -5.54 11.75
N SER A 91 9.20 -4.42 12.27
CA SER A 91 10.45 -4.36 13.02
C SER A 91 10.34 -5.10 14.36
N HIS A 92 11.46 -5.29 15.06
CA HIS A 92 11.49 -5.86 16.41
C HIS A 92 10.69 -5.07 17.45
N MET A 93 10.34 -3.81 17.14
CA MET A 93 9.54 -2.92 17.97
C MET A 93 8.07 -2.86 17.51
N ASP A 94 7.61 -3.82 16.70
CA ASP A 94 6.26 -3.88 16.12
C ASP A 94 5.86 -2.65 15.29
N VAL A 95 6.84 -1.87 14.83
CA VAL A 95 6.62 -0.79 13.86
C VAL A 95 6.52 -1.39 12.46
N GLU A 96 5.41 -1.14 11.78
CA GLU A 96 5.14 -1.55 10.40
C GLU A 96 6.15 -0.87 9.46
N ASN A 97 6.76 -1.67 8.58
CA ASN A 97 7.62 -1.20 7.49
C ASN A 97 6.92 -1.44 6.16
N GLU A 98 6.64 -0.35 5.46
CA GLU A 98 5.91 -0.31 4.20
C GLU A 98 6.83 0.05 3.02
N ASP A 99 8.14 0.17 3.23
CA ASP A 99 9.08 0.70 2.25
C ASP A 99 9.10 -0.12 0.97
N ARG A 100 9.13 -1.45 1.13
CA ARG A 100 9.13 -2.39 0.00
C ARG A 100 7.79 -2.36 -0.72
N PHE A 101 6.68 -2.25 0.01
CA PHE A 101 5.35 -2.12 -0.57
C PHE A 101 5.27 -0.87 -1.46
N HIS A 102 5.65 0.29 -0.91
CA HIS A 102 5.67 1.54 -1.65
C HIS A 102 6.57 1.50 -2.89
N LYS A 103 7.74 0.87 -2.78
CA LYS A 103 8.67 0.70 -3.90
C LYS A 103 8.02 -0.07 -5.05
N GLU A 104 7.44 -1.25 -4.78
CA GLU A 104 6.81 -2.07 -5.82
C GLU A 104 5.62 -1.35 -6.48
N ILE A 105 4.82 -0.61 -5.71
CA ILE A 105 3.71 0.19 -6.25
C ILE A 105 4.21 1.32 -7.14
N VAL A 106 5.24 2.06 -6.72
CA VAL A 106 5.80 3.16 -7.53
C VAL A 106 6.41 2.62 -8.82
N GLU A 107 7.17 1.52 -8.78
CA GLU A 107 7.73 0.89 -9.98
C GLU A 107 6.64 0.44 -10.96
N PHE A 108 5.55 -0.15 -10.45
CA PHE A 108 4.39 -0.49 -11.26
C PHE A 108 3.77 0.75 -11.94
N LEU A 109 3.53 1.82 -11.19
CA LEU A 109 2.97 3.05 -11.75
C LEU A 109 3.91 3.71 -12.76
N GLU A 110 5.21 3.78 -12.48
CA GLU A 110 6.24 4.36 -13.36
C GLU A 110 6.28 3.65 -14.71
N SER A 111 6.13 2.32 -14.73
CA SER A 111 6.09 1.52 -15.95
C SER A 111 4.89 1.85 -16.86
N GLY A 112 3.81 2.35 -16.27
CA GLY A 112 2.58 2.68 -16.98
C GLY A 112 2.40 4.17 -17.34
N LEU A 113 3.28 5.07 -16.88
CA LEU A 113 3.12 6.50 -17.06
C LEU A 113 3.23 6.95 -18.53
N THR A 114 2.20 7.64 -19.01
CA THR A 114 2.13 8.30 -20.31
C THR A 114 2.92 9.60 -20.34
N PRO A 115 3.30 10.12 -21.53
CA PRO A 115 3.96 11.43 -21.64
C PRO A 115 3.15 12.58 -21.03
N PHE A 116 1.83 12.51 -21.13
CA PHE A 116 0.92 13.52 -20.57
C PHE A 116 0.95 13.51 -19.04
N GLU A 117 0.86 12.33 -18.40
CA GLU A 117 0.94 12.21 -16.94
C GLU A 117 2.32 12.66 -16.40
N ARG A 118 3.40 12.39 -17.15
CA ARG A 118 4.75 12.89 -16.81
C ARG A 118 4.83 14.41 -16.88
N LYS A 119 4.15 15.03 -17.84
CA LYS A 119 4.06 16.49 -17.94
C LYS A 119 3.33 17.09 -16.74
N ILE A 120 2.22 16.50 -16.30
CA ILE A 120 1.49 16.93 -15.10
C ILE A 120 2.40 16.87 -13.86
N LEU A 121 3.15 15.78 -13.68
CA LEU A 121 4.11 15.66 -12.56
C LEU A 121 5.21 16.74 -12.61
N ALA A 122 5.71 17.07 -13.80
CA ALA A 122 6.70 18.12 -13.98
C ALA A 122 6.14 19.52 -13.66
N GLU A 123 4.89 19.79 -14.04
CA GLU A 123 4.18 21.04 -13.70
C GLU A 123 3.96 21.17 -12.18
N GLU A 124 3.67 20.05 -11.50
CA GLU A 124 3.61 19.98 -10.04
C GLU A 124 4.98 20.09 -9.35
N ARG A 125 6.08 19.97 -10.11
CA ARG A 125 7.46 19.90 -9.60
C ARG A 125 7.69 18.76 -8.60
N MET A 126 7.07 17.61 -8.86
CA MET A 126 7.14 16.43 -7.99
C MET A 126 7.63 15.20 -8.75
N THR A 127 8.37 14.33 -8.07
CA THR A 127 8.60 12.96 -8.54
C THR A 127 7.35 12.11 -8.37
N LEU A 128 7.20 11.01 -9.13
CA LEU A 128 6.07 10.10 -8.94
C LEU A 128 6.03 9.54 -7.52
N LYS A 129 7.19 9.22 -6.94
CA LYS A 129 7.30 8.77 -5.55
C LYS A 129 6.71 9.80 -4.58
N GLN A 130 7.11 11.07 -4.67
CA GLN A 130 6.57 12.13 -3.81
C GLN A 130 5.06 12.30 -4.02
N PHE A 131 4.61 12.30 -5.27
CA PHE A 131 3.19 12.44 -5.61
C PHE A 131 2.35 11.30 -5.04
N TYR A 132 2.82 10.06 -5.19
CA TYR A 132 2.20 8.87 -4.64
C TYR A 132 2.08 8.93 -3.12
N HIS A 133 3.16 9.28 -2.40
CA HIS A 133 3.11 9.38 -0.94
C HIS A 133 2.15 10.49 -0.47
N GLN A 134 2.10 11.61 -1.18
CA GLN A 134 1.24 12.74 -0.82
C GLN A 134 -0.25 12.46 -1.05
N HIS A 135 -0.62 11.72 -2.10
CA HIS A 135 -2.02 11.64 -2.55
C HIS A 135 -2.67 10.25 -2.51
N LEU A 136 -1.86 9.19 -2.51
CA LEU A 136 -2.34 7.81 -2.73
C LEU A 136 -1.98 6.85 -1.60
N ALA A 137 -0.76 6.92 -1.05
CA ALA A 137 -0.23 5.93 -0.12
C ALA A 137 -1.13 5.66 1.09
N SER A 138 -1.56 6.71 1.79
CA SER A 138 -2.39 6.58 2.99
C SER A 138 -3.76 5.94 2.71
N ALA A 139 -4.40 6.35 1.62
CA ALA A 139 -5.68 5.80 1.19
C ALA A 139 -5.53 4.32 0.78
N LEU A 140 -4.45 3.99 0.05
CA LEU A 140 -4.17 2.63 -0.40
C LEU A 140 -3.94 1.69 0.78
N LEU A 141 -3.06 2.07 1.71
CA LEU A 141 -2.79 1.31 2.93
C LEU A 141 -4.06 1.13 3.76
N LYS A 142 -4.88 2.17 3.88
CA LYS A 142 -6.16 2.09 4.58
C LYS A 142 -7.08 1.03 3.96
N THR A 143 -7.20 1.00 2.63
CA THR A 143 -7.99 -0.01 1.92
C THR A 143 -7.42 -1.41 2.11
N CYS A 144 -6.10 -1.60 1.96
CA CYS A 144 -5.46 -2.90 2.17
C CYS A 144 -5.65 -3.42 3.60
N ARG A 145 -5.50 -2.54 4.61
CA ARG A 145 -5.76 -2.85 6.02
C ARG A 145 -7.23 -3.21 6.27
N GLN A 146 -8.16 -2.47 5.67
CA GLN A 146 -9.58 -2.77 5.78
C GLN A 146 -9.93 -4.13 5.18
N GLN A 147 -9.36 -4.48 4.03
CA GLN A 147 -9.55 -5.78 3.40
C GLN A 147 -8.92 -6.92 4.19
N ALA A 148 -7.80 -6.67 4.87
CA ALA A 148 -7.25 -7.62 5.84
C ALA A 148 -8.22 -7.90 7.00
N ASN A 149 -9.08 -6.93 7.36
CA ASN A 149 -10.01 -7.01 8.48
C ASN A 149 -11.43 -7.51 8.10
N THR A 150 -11.92 -7.26 6.87
CA THR A 150 -13.33 -7.55 6.49
C THR A 150 -13.57 -8.90 5.84
N SER A 151 -12.53 -9.67 5.48
CA SER A 151 -12.67 -11.02 4.93
C SER A 151 -11.92 -12.06 5.78
N PRO A 152 -12.46 -12.46 6.94
CA PRO A 152 -11.83 -13.48 7.79
C PRO A 152 -11.59 -14.82 7.09
N ALA A 153 -12.47 -15.17 6.14
CA ALA A 153 -12.57 -16.52 5.63
C ALA A 153 -11.87 -16.78 4.29
N SER A 154 -11.47 -15.75 3.52
CA SER A 154 -10.65 -15.94 2.32
C SER A 154 -9.32 -15.20 2.32
N PHE A 155 -9.07 -14.32 3.30
CA PHE A 155 -7.81 -13.58 3.40
C PHE A 155 -7.28 -13.39 4.83
N ALA A 156 -8.04 -13.69 5.89
CA ALA A 156 -7.50 -13.56 7.24
C ALA A 156 -6.71 -14.79 7.66
N VAL A 157 -5.40 -14.65 7.45
CA VAL A 157 -4.51 -14.80 8.59
C VAL A 157 -3.54 -13.62 8.61
N CYS A 158 -3.98 -12.49 9.14
CA CYS A 158 -3.02 -11.51 9.65
C CYS A 158 -3.64 -10.44 10.56
N SER A 159 -4.44 -10.80 11.57
CA SER A 159 -4.84 -9.89 12.66
C SER A 159 -5.84 -10.65 13.54
N VAL A 160 -5.65 -10.91 14.84
CA VAL A 160 -5.23 -10.09 15.99
C VAL A 160 -4.72 -11.09 17.05
N GLU A 161 -3.55 -10.96 17.67
CA GLU A 161 -3.31 -10.21 18.93
C GLU A 161 -1.79 -10.17 19.23
N THR A 162 -1.34 -9.06 19.79
CA THR A 162 0.04 -8.61 20.12
C THR A 162 1.05 -9.63 20.68
N ARG A 163 2.34 -9.38 20.36
CA ARG A 163 3.60 -9.72 21.08
C ARG A 163 4.39 -10.97 20.65
N SER A 164 5.64 -10.71 20.25
CA SER A 164 6.76 -11.65 19.97
C SER A 164 6.75 -12.37 18.61
N ASN A 165 7.94 -12.73 18.08
CA ASN A 165 8.09 -13.56 16.87
C ASN A 165 7.25 -14.85 16.90
N GLN A 166 6.91 -15.33 18.10
CA GLN A 166 6.08 -16.50 18.32
C GLN A 166 4.62 -16.29 17.86
N SER A 167 4.03 -15.11 18.08
CA SER A 167 2.64 -14.83 17.64
C SER A 167 2.50 -14.79 16.12
N ARG A 168 3.53 -14.28 15.42
CA ARG A 168 3.64 -14.31 13.95
C ARG A 168 3.79 -15.74 13.42
N GLY A 169 4.53 -16.59 14.13
CA GLY A 169 4.64 -18.03 13.83
C GLY A 169 3.27 -18.73 13.91
N ILE A 170 2.56 -18.55 15.01
CA ILE A 170 1.24 -19.15 15.24
C ILE A 170 0.21 -18.69 14.19
N ALA A 171 0.24 -17.41 13.81
CA ALA A 171 -0.59 -16.92 12.71
C ALA A 171 -0.24 -17.67 11.42
N PHE A 172 1.04 -17.76 11.06
CA PHE A 172 1.44 -18.49 9.86
C PHE A 172 1.06 -19.97 9.87
N GLU A 173 1.14 -20.65 11.01
CA GLU A 173 0.66 -22.03 11.19
C GLU A 173 -0.84 -22.13 10.93
N THR A 174 -1.63 -21.21 11.51
CA THR A 174 -3.08 -21.11 11.30
C THR A 174 -3.40 -20.90 9.81
N TRP A 175 -2.59 -20.10 9.10
CA TRP A 175 -2.76 -19.89 7.66
C TRP A 175 -2.50 -21.16 6.86
N CYS A 176 -1.40 -21.84 7.16
CA CYS A 176 -1.07 -23.10 6.52
C CYS A 176 -2.18 -24.14 6.74
N GLN A 177 -2.74 -24.20 7.95
CA GLN A 177 -3.89 -25.05 8.26
C GLN A 177 -5.08 -24.76 7.35
N GLN A 178 -5.51 -23.49 7.23
CA GLN A 178 -6.64 -23.11 6.39
C GLN A 178 -6.42 -23.46 4.91
N GLN A 179 -5.21 -23.21 4.38
CA GLN A 179 -4.90 -23.54 2.98
C GLN A 179 -4.94 -25.04 2.72
N LEU A 180 -4.45 -25.85 3.67
CA LEU A 180 -4.50 -27.31 3.58
C LEU A 180 -5.94 -27.83 3.71
N GLN A 181 -6.76 -27.22 4.55
CA GLN A 181 -8.20 -27.50 4.65
C GLN A 181 -8.93 -27.17 3.34
N ALA A 182 -8.65 -26.00 2.73
CA ALA A 182 -9.18 -25.63 1.41
C ALA A 182 -8.70 -26.60 0.31
N ALA A 183 -7.50 -27.16 0.48
CA ALA A 183 -6.98 -28.26 -0.31
C ALA A 183 -7.64 -29.62 0.07
N GLY A 184 -8.71 -29.67 0.85
CA GLY A 184 -9.43 -30.91 1.16
C GLY A 184 -8.64 -31.90 2.02
N TRP A 185 -7.69 -31.42 2.82
CA TRP A 185 -7.09 -32.21 3.90
C TRP A 185 -7.88 -32.01 5.20
N SER A 186 -8.03 -33.07 5.99
CA SER A 186 -8.35 -32.90 7.41
C SER A 186 -7.09 -32.45 8.13
N VAL A 187 -7.16 -31.40 8.96
CA VAL A 187 -5.98 -30.78 9.59
C VAL A 187 -6.20 -30.65 11.08
N SER A 188 -5.23 -31.10 11.88
CA SER A 188 -5.20 -31.00 13.33
C SER A 188 -3.92 -30.28 13.78
N PRO A 189 -4.02 -29.11 14.45
CA PRO A 189 -2.84 -28.46 15.03
C PRO A 189 -2.29 -29.25 16.22
N THR A 190 -0.99 -29.16 16.45
CA THR A 190 -0.32 -29.77 17.61
C THR A 190 -0.28 -28.82 18.81
N SER A 191 0.01 -29.36 20.00
CA SER A 191 0.20 -28.56 21.20
C SER A 191 1.55 -27.85 21.19
N LYS A 192 1.59 -26.55 21.55
CA LYS A 192 2.81 -25.72 21.56
C LYS A 192 3.97 -26.23 22.43
N SER A 193 3.75 -27.21 23.29
CA SER A 193 4.79 -27.89 24.07
C SER A 193 4.83 -29.37 23.70
N GLY A 194 6.05 -29.88 23.50
CA GLY A 194 6.29 -31.31 23.22
C GLY A 194 5.91 -31.78 21.82
N ASP A 195 5.68 -30.86 20.88
CA ASP A 195 5.27 -31.13 19.48
C ASP A 195 6.34 -31.81 18.60
N GLN A 196 7.57 -31.96 19.10
CA GLN A 196 8.70 -32.52 18.37
C GLN A 196 8.97 -31.80 17.02
N GLY A 197 8.64 -30.50 16.94
CA GLY A 197 8.80 -29.74 15.69
C GLY A 197 7.83 -30.15 14.58
N VAL A 198 6.58 -30.44 14.96
CA VAL A 198 5.45 -30.61 14.04
C VAL A 198 4.39 -29.61 14.44
N ASP A 199 3.98 -28.71 13.56
CA ASP A 199 2.96 -27.71 13.88
C ASP A 199 1.55 -28.22 13.52
N LEU A 200 1.43 -29.01 12.44
CA LEU A 200 0.16 -29.55 11.96
C LEU A 200 0.29 -31.03 11.59
N VAL A 201 -0.76 -31.79 11.85
CA VAL A 201 -0.97 -33.14 11.33
C VAL A 201 -2.10 -33.08 10.29
N ILE A 202 -1.85 -33.59 9.09
CA ILE A 202 -2.83 -33.61 8.01
C ILE A 202 -3.21 -35.03 7.62
N THR A 203 -4.47 -35.28 7.31
CA THR A 203 -4.96 -36.60 6.90
C THR A 203 -5.90 -36.49 5.70
N ARG A 204 -5.70 -37.37 4.72
CA ARG A 204 -6.60 -37.50 3.57
C ARG A 204 -6.46 -38.89 2.94
N HIS A 205 -7.59 -39.54 2.63
CA HIS A 205 -7.62 -40.87 2.00
C HIS A 205 -6.72 -41.90 2.71
N GLY A 206 -6.73 -41.92 4.05
CA GLY A 206 -5.89 -42.82 4.86
C GLY A 206 -4.40 -42.45 4.93
N GLN A 207 -3.97 -41.40 4.22
CA GLN A 207 -2.60 -40.89 4.29
C GLN A 207 -2.51 -39.77 5.33
N THR A 208 -1.66 -39.99 6.33
CA THR A 208 -1.31 -39.01 7.37
C THR A 208 0.04 -38.38 7.06
N GLY A 209 0.15 -37.05 7.16
CA GLY A 209 1.38 -36.28 7.03
C GLY A 209 1.61 -35.35 8.22
N VAL A 210 2.87 -35.02 8.50
CA VAL A 210 3.26 -33.98 9.46
C VAL A 210 3.79 -32.75 8.75
N VAL A 211 3.49 -31.56 9.26
CA VAL A 211 3.86 -30.29 8.65
C VAL A 211 4.51 -29.38 9.68
N GLN A 212 5.69 -28.83 9.33
CA GLN A 212 6.32 -27.72 10.05
C GLN A 212 6.22 -26.46 9.19
N CYS A 213 5.68 -25.39 9.76
CA CYS A 213 5.51 -24.08 9.17
C CYS A 213 6.59 -23.14 9.72
N LYS A 214 7.40 -22.55 8.84
CA LYS A 214 8.43 -21.58 9.20
C LYS A 214 8.20 -20.23 8.51
N LEU A 215 7.90 -19.20 9.31
CA LEU A 215 7.82 -17.81 8.85
C LEU A 215 9.12 -17.07 9.20
N HIS A 216 10.14 -17.21 8.34
CA HIS A 216 11.40 -16.49 8.47
C HIS A 216 11.63 -15.54 7.28
N GLU A 217 12.48 -14.53 7.48
CA GLU A 217 12.93 -13.63 6.41
C GLU A 217 14.07 -14.24 5.59
N LYS A 218 14.92 -15.05 6.23
CA LYS A 218 16.03 -15.76 5.60
C LYS A 218 15.63 -17.17 5.18
N PRO A 219 16.28 -17.77 4.16
CA PRO A 219 16.02 -19.14 3.75
C PRO A 219 16.15 -20.12 4.92
N VAL A 220 15.23 -21.08 4.98
CA VAL A 220 15.18 -22.10 6.03
C VAL A 220 16.33 -23.10 5.87
N GLY A 221 17.02 -23.38 6.99
CA GLY A 221 18.14 -24.30 7.07
C GLY A 221 17.75 -25.73 7.44
N ASN A 222 18.76 -26.56 7.71
CA ASN A 222 18.59 -28.01 7.95
C ASN A 222 17.71 -28.31 9.17
N ASP A 223 17.73 -27.46 10.20
CA ASP A 223 17.05 -27.70 11.47
C ASP A 223 15.56 -27.99 11.29
N ALA A 224 14.87 -27.27 10.41
CA ALA A 224 13.45 -27.49 10.15
C ALA A 224 13.18 -28.86 9.51
N VAL A 225 14.08 -29.32 8.64
CA VAL A 225 14.00 -30.64 8.00
C VAL A 225 14.27 -31.74 9.02
N GLN A 226 15.26 -31.54 9.90
CA GLN A 226 15.59 -32.49 10.96
C GLN A 226 14.43 -32.64 11.95
N GLN A 227 13.87 -31.52 12.41
CA GLN A 227 12.71 -31.46 13.31
C GLN A 227 11.54 -32.27 12.76
N VAL A 228 11.04 -31.93 11.56
CA VAL A 228 9.87 -32.60 11.00
C VAL A 228 10.15 -34.08 10.65
N SER A 229 11.40 -34.41 10.28
CA SER A 229 11.81 -35.79 10.01
C SER A 229 11.75 -36.65 11.28
N ALA A 230 12.16 -36.09 12.42
CA ALA A 230 12.06 -36.75 13.73
C ALA A 230 10.60 -36.81 14.23
N GLY A 231 9.79 -35.80 13.93
CA GLY A 231 8.36 -35.77 14.26
C GLY A 231 7.52 -36.78 13.47
N ARG A 232 7.89 -37.09 12.21
CA ARG A 232 7.16 -38.04 11.36
C ARG A 232 6.88 -39.40 12.04
N PRO A 233 7.88 -40.15 12.54
CA PRO A 233 7.62 -41.41 13.24
C PRO A 233 6.88 -41.21 14.57
N HIS A 234 7.07 -40.09 15.26
CA HIS A 234 6.38 -39.79 16.52
C HIS A 234 4.85 -39.75 16.33
N TYR A 235 4.39 -39.12 15.26
CA TYR A 235 2.97 -39.05 14.89
C TYR A 235 2.49 -40.21 14.00
N ARG A 236 3.32 -41.24 13.77
CA ARG A 236 3.04 -42.37 12.86
C ARG A 236 2.58 -41.90 11.46
N ALA A 237 3.16 -40.80 10.98
CA ALA A 237 2.83 -40.22 9.69
C ALA A 237 3.60 -40.90 8.56
N HIS A 238 2.98 -40.92 7.38
CA HIS A 238 3.52 -41.52 6.17
C HIS A 238 4.51 -40.59 5.46
N PHE A 239 4.32 -39.27 5.61
CA PHE A 239 5.19 -38.26 4.99
C PHE A 239 5.34 -37.01 5.85
N ALA A 240 6.31 -36.18 5.49
CA ALA A 240 6.64 -34.94 6.19
C ALA A 240 6.79 -33.78 5.21
N ILE A 241 6.40 -32.59 5.66
CA ILE A 241 6.41 -31.35 4.88
C ILE A 241 7.05 -30.25 5.72
N VAL A 242 7.92 -29.45 5.10
CA VAL A 242 8.26 -28.12 5.63
C VAL A 242 7.65 -27.06 4.71
N VAL A 243 6.97 -26.07 5.29
CA VAL A 243 6.42 -24.92 4.59
C VAL A 243 7.20 -23.67 4.95
N ALA A 244 7.72 -22.94 3.96
CA ALA A 244 8.49 -21.73 4.20
C ALA A 244 8.25 -20.62 3.16
N LYS A 245 8.04 -19.38 3.63
CA LYS A 245 7.88 -18.19 2.76
C LYS A 245 9.20 -17.78 2.09
N SER A 246 10.32 -17.87 2.80
CA SER A 246 11.65 -17.41 2.35
C SER A 246 12.43 -18.43 1.51
N GLY A 247 11.85 -19.60 1.24
CA GLY A 247 12.54 -20.71 0.58
C GLY A 247 13.55 -21.42 1.49
N TYR A 248 14.46 -22.18 0.88
CA TYR A 248 15.33 -23.14 1.58
C TYR A 248 16.77 -23.04 1.08
N THR A 249 17.72 -23.24 2.00
CA THR A 249 19.14 -23.36 1.65
C THR A 249 19.39 -24.58 0.77
N ARG A 250 20.52 -24.59 0.04
CA ARG A 250 20.93 -25.76 -0.77
C ARG A 250 21.08 -27.01 0.09
N SER A 251 21.66 -26.88 1.28
CA SER A 251 21.83 -28.00 2.21
C SER A 251 20.49 -28.57 2.69
N ALA A 252 19.49 -27.71 2.97
CA ALA A 252 18.18 -28.13 3.44
C ALA A 252 17.44 -28.91 2.34
N ARG A 253 17.57 -28.50 1.08
CA ARG A 253 17.03 -29.24 -0.08
C ARG A 253 17.62 -30.65 -0.18
N THR A 254 18.95 -30.76 -0.16
CA THR A 254 19.64 -32.07 -0.21
C THR A 254 19.26 -32.96 0.97
N LEU A 255 19.12 -32.40 2.17
CA LEU A 255 18.70 -33.16 3.35
C LEU A 255 17.24 -33.61 3.25
N ALA A 256 16.36 -32.75 2.74
CA ALA A 256 14.94 -33.06 2.56
C ALA A 256 14.74 -34.20 1.55
N GLU A 257 15.45 -34.17 0.44
CA GLU A 257 15.48 -35.27 -0.55
C GLU A 257 15.90 -36.59 0.11
N SER A 258 16.97 -36.56 0.91
CA SER A 258 17.51 -37.75 1.58
C SER A 258 16.55 -38.35 2.63
N ASN A 259 15.69 -37.52 3.23
CA ASN A 259 14.74 -37.96 4.27
C ASN A 259 13.30 -38.15 3.75
N GLY A 260 13.06 -37.87 2.46
CA GLY A 260 11.72 -37.88 1.87
C GLY A 260 10.79 -36.80 2.46
N VAL A 261 11.34 -35.64 2.77
CA VAL A 261 10.60 -34.45 3.25
C VAL A 261 10.27 -33.56 2.06
N GLU A 262 9.01 -33.19 1.92
CA GLU A 262 8.60 -32.24 0.88
C GLU A 262 8.80 -30.80 1.34
N LEU A 263 9.32 -29.97 0.44
CA LEU A 263 9.56 -28.55 0.69
C LEU A 263 8.56 -27.74 -0.12
N LEU A 264 7.61 -27.09 0.56
CA LEU A 264 6.52 -26.35 -0.08
C LEU A 264 6.60 -24.87 0.23
N HIS A 265 6.43 -24.04 -0.81
CA HIS A 265 6.14 -22.64 -0.62
C HIS A 265 4.63 -22.45 -0.30
N PRO A 266 4.25 -21.47 0.54
CA PRO A 266 2.86 -21.14 0.88
C PRO A 266 1.85 -21.20 -0.28
N ASN A 267 2.21 -20.65 -1.44
CA ASN A 267 1.35 -20.64 -2.65
C ASN A 267 1.09 -22.03 -3.29
N GLN A 268 1.71 -23.09 -2.78
CA GLN A 268 1.49 -24.47 -3.22
C GLN A 268 0.43 -25.17 -2.36
N LEU A 269 0.14 -24.69 -1.14
CA LEU A 269 -0.70 -25.40 -0.18
C LEU A 269 -2.15 -25.58 -0.64
N SER A 270 -2.79 -24.54 -1.17
CA SER A 270 -4.21 -24.57 -1.58
C SER A 270 -4.54 -25.61 -2.67
N ARG A 271 -3.52 -26.00 -3.44
CA ARG A 271 -3.62 -27.01 -4.51
C ARG A 271 -2.85 -28.29 -4.18
N TYR A 272 -2.30 -28.41 -2.98
CA TYR A 272 -1.47 -29.55 -2.63
C TYR A 272 -2.31 -30.83 -2.62
N ARG A 273 -1.95 -31.74 -3.51
CA ARG A 273 -2.52 -33.08 -3.67
C ARG A 273 -1.34 -34.02 -3.76
N ARG A 274 -1.12 -34.85 -2.74
CA ARG A 274 -0.11 -35.90 -2.84
C ARG A 274 -0.68 -37.01 -3.70
N SER A 275 -0.06 -37.29 -4.84
CA SER A 275 -0.40 -38.45 -5.67
C SER A 275 0.01 -39.71 -4.93
N ILE A 276 -0.94 -40.62 -4.74
CA ILE A 276 -0.67 -41.95 -4.20
C ILE A 276 -0.07 -42.75 -5.37
N SER A 277 1.22 -43.07 -5.28
CA SER A 277 1.88 -44.08 -6.12
C SER A 277 1.77 -45.44 -5.47
#